data_AF-A0A0N0DY28-F1
#
_entry.id   AF-A0A0N0DY28-F1
#
_cell.length_a   1.000
_cell.length_b   1.000
_cell.length_c   1.000
_cell.angle_alpha   90.00
_cell.angle_beta   90.00
_cell.angle_gamma   90.00
#
_symmetry.space_group_name_H-M   'P 1'
#
loop_
_entity.id
_entity.type
_entity.pdbx_description
1 polymer ?
#
loop_
_entity_poly.entity_id
_entity_poly.type
_entity_poly.pdbx_seq_one_letter_code
_entity_poly.pdbx_strand_id
1 'polypeptide(L)'
;MLGRLVRSCGAVAHAPAASCPLWTSMRLSQSHSSVVKRPSRRRYAAANTRGRVGQAKDLLTLMKAKPADEAKAFYDGLLPRDKLDVVRLLHEKRRKRKNDHSASALPKFYSVVFEKNYFFREEDVIEESTLGRGPGGQATNRRMQTAIVRHVPSHIIVKFSRFPSLWLNRRAARELLNLRLEEHLLGPASRLGKARVARERRQRRRQRTVEYLTQKGSRLQAKEAHDCRWAAFLEGTVPLPASATQQMGLAATGDPVTVALLFGAECRSWWPKVAAAVHAAVAAAAATRESSKRNFVKVPLLLRHLFPATYAGASKAEHEQFEKCKASETARANVARAFVCFCELFGLRLRWDPERLSNASHQRCSLQRDGLNWVEYRPRICRDGHLTLVARTCWPHVYVSLRELNMQAEARAIVVFLKREAKSSGHGESAAWAQEALACLKQAVRETRSSDSQDTHTEGITTDNPATHASAV
;
A
#
# COMPACT_ATOMS: atom_id res chain seq x y z
N MET A 1 -8.98 24.76 60.26
CA MET A 1 -8.48 24.05 61.46
C MET A 1 -7.90 22.73 60.97
N LEU A 2 -6.64 22.72 60.53
CA LEU A 2 -5.45 22.36 61.31
C LEU A 2 -5.60 21.02 62.05
N GLY A 3 -5.03 19.97 61.45
CA GLY A 3 -4.58 18.76 62.12
C GLY A 3 -3.12 18.53 61.74
N ARG A 4 -2.20 19.19 62.43
CA ARG A 4 -0.78 18.85 62.48
C ARG A 4 -0.60 17.85 63.61
N LEU A 5 0.06 16.73 63.34
CA LEU A 5 0.65 15.90 64.38
C LEU A 5 2.14 15.77 64.09
N VAL A 6 2.89 16.37 65.00
CA VAL A 6 4.34 16.33 65.15
C VAL A 6 4.71 14.96 65.72
N ARG A 7 5.75 14.33 65.17
CA ARG A 7 6.60 13.41 65.93
C ARG A 7 8.06 13.66 65.57
N SER A 8 8.79 14.13 66.58
CA SER A 8 10.25 14.21 66.65
C SER A 8 10.76 13.14 67.60
N CYS A 9 11.89 12.52 67.25
CA CYS A 9 12.98 11.95 68.07
C CYS A 9 13.75 11.02 67.12
N GLY A 10 15.01 11.28 66.77
CA GLY A 10 16.17 11.30 67.67
C GLY A 10 16.87 9.94 67.51
N ALA A 11 17.68 9.78 66.46
CA ALA A 11 19.16 9.75 66.52
C ALA A 11 19.74 8.35 66.78
N VAL A 12 20.32 7.75 65.74
CA VAL A 12 21.45 6.80 65.86
C VAL A 12 22.46 7.16 64.76
N ALA A 13 23.72 7.22 65.15
CA ALA A 13 24.84 7.78 64.43
C ALA A 13 25.69 6.72 63.70
N HIS A 14 26.31 7.14 62.58
CA HIS A 14 27.58 6.69 61.95
C HIS A 14 27.75 5.20 61.54
N ALA A 15 28.38 4.80 60.42
CA ALA A 15 29.02 5.41 59.24
C ALA A 15 29.31 4.24 58.22
N PRO A 16 30.20 4.35 57.22
CA PRO A 16 29.92 4.82 55.86
C PRO A 16 30.18 3.76 54.75
N ALA A 17 29.57 3.92 53.58
CA ALA A 17 30.04 3.30 52.35
C ALA A 17 30.08 4.35 51.22
N ALA A 18 31.23 4.37 50.54
CA ALA A 18 31.69 5.41 49.65
C ALA A 18 30.90 5.55 48.33
N SER A 19 30.91 6.76 47.75
CA SER A 19 31.12 6.96 46.31
C SER A 19 31.40 8.43 45.94
N CYS A 20 32.60 8.64 45.41
CA CYS A 20 33.10 9.62 44.44
C CYS A 20 32.43 11.02 44.28
N PRO A 21 33.20 12.12 44.44
CA PRO A 21 32.75 13.49 44.16
C PRO A 21 33.13 13.90 42.73
N LEU A 22 32.20 13.76 41.80
CA LEU A 22 32.14 14.61 40.61
C LEU A 22 30.81 15.34 40.72
N TRP A 23 30.86 16.58 41.20
CA TRP A 23 29.91 17.69 41.02
C TRP A 23 29.90 18.62 42.24
N THR A 24 31.04 19.26 42.51
CA THR A 24 31.04 20.45 43.37
C THR A 24 32.10 21.44 42.92
N SER A 25 31.77 22.24 41.92
CA SER A 25 32.42 23.54 41.72
C SER A 25 31.47 24.43 40.94
N MET A 26 30.78 25.31 41.67
CA MET A 26 30.55 26.72 41.30
C MET A 26 29.59 27.40 42.30
N ARG A 27 30.20 27.96 43.33
CA ARG A 27 29.78 29.14 44.13
C ARG A 27 31.11 29.85 44.42
N LEU A 28 31.32 31.16 44.30
CA LEU A 28 30.51 32.34 44.10
C LEU A 28 31.54 33.45 43.76
N SER A 29 31.25 34.35 42.82
CA SER A 29 31.74 35.74 42.96
C SER A 29 30.63 36.68 42.48
N GLN A 30 29.80 37.12 43.42
CA GLN A 30 28.85 38.20 43.20
C GLN A 30 29.56 39.53 43.44
N SER A 31 29.81 40.28 42.37
CA SER A 31 29.91 41.74 42.44
C SER A 31 28.56 42.33 42.00
N HIS A 32 28.06 43.28 42.80
CA HIS A 32 26.80 44.02 42.64
C HIS A 32 26.19 44.06 41.22
N SER A 33 24.99 43.52 41.04
CA SER A 33 24.11 43.92 39.92
C SER A 33 22.63 43.87 40.33
N SER A 34 21.89 44.86 39.88
CA SER A 34 20.46 45.15 40.10
C SER A 34 19.55 43.93 40.29
N VAL A 35 18.64 44.02 41.27
CA VAL A 35 17.56 43.05 41.52
C VAL A 35 16.77 42.79 40.22
N VAL A 36 17.02 41.63 39.60
CA VAL A 36 16.26 41.18 38.43
C VAL A 36 14.85 40.77 38.89
N LYS A 37 13.84 41.58 38.57
CA LYS A 37 12.43 41.24 38.82
C LYS A 37 12.09 39.89 38.17
N ARG A 38 11.43 39.00 38.93
CA ARG A 38 10.97 37.69 38.44
C ARG A 38 10.14 37.85 37.14
N PRO A 39 10.41 37.06 36.08
CA PRO A 39 9.62 37.12 34.84
C PRO A 39 8.14 36.81 35.07
N SER A 40 7.27 37.51 34.33
CA SER A 40 5.82 37.31 34.40
C SER A 40 5.42 35.87 34.03
N ARG A 41 4.60 35.24 34.87
CA ARG A 41 4.03 33.89 34.64
C ARG A 41 2.85 33.86 33.67
N ARG A 42 2.43 35.01 33.10
CA ARG A 42 1.31 35.07 32.15
C ARG A 42 1.67 34.28 30.88
N ARG A 43 0.73 33.47 30.38
CA ARG A 43 0.89 32.61 29.19
C ARG A 43 1.34 33.36 27.93
N TYR A 44 1.02 34.64 27.83
CA TYR A 44 1.38 35.52 26.70
C TYR A 44 2.47 36.56 27.03
N ALA A 45 3.20 36.42 28.14
CA ALA A 45 4.32 37.30 28.44
C ALA A 45 5.40 37.18 27.35
N ALA A 46 6.08 38.28 27.01
CA ALA A 46 7.10 38.31 25.95
C ALA A 46 8.22 37.28 26.17
N ALA A 47 8.60 37.04 27.43
CA ALA A 47 9.57 36.03 27.84
C ALA A 47 9.13 34.58 27.49
N ASN A 48 7.83 34.28 27.55
CA ASN A 48 7.28 32.95 27.32
C ASN A 48 6.91 32.70 25.84
N THR A 49 6.83 33.76 25.03
CA THR A 49 6.36 33.69 23.63
C THR A 49 7.45 33.92 22.60
N ARG A 50 8.52 34.66 22.94
CA ARG A 50 9.60 35.00 21.98
C ARG A 50 10.79 34.04 22.01
N GLY A 51 10.93 33.21 23.05
CA GLY A 51 11.96 32.17 23.17
C GLY A 51 13.38 32.64 22.78
N ARG A 52 14.18 31.74 22.19
CA ARG A 52 15.57 32.02 21.73
C ARG A 52 15.67 33.05 20.59
N VAL A 53 14.58 33.34 19.89
CA VAL A 53 14.56 34.37 18.84
C VAL A 53 14.76 35.76 19.45
N GLY A 54 14.39 35.97 20.72
CA GLY A 54 14.73 37.18 21.47
C GLY A 54 16.25 37.32 21.63
N GLN A 55 16.89 36.30 22.19
CA GLN A 55 18.35 36.27 22.40
C GLN A 55 19.13 36.50 21.10
N ALA A 56 18.74 35.85 19.99
CA ALA A 56 19.37 36.07 18.69
C ALA A 56 19.21 37.51 18.15
N LYS A 57 18.10 38.19 18.47
CA LYS A 57 17.91 39.61 18.13
C LYS A 57 18.78 40.52 18.99
N ASP A 58 18.93 40.19 20.27
CA ASP A 58 19.76 40.95 21.20
C ASP A 58 21.23 40.84 20.80
N LEU A 59 21.71 39.63 20.48
CA LEU A 59 23.05 39.39 19.91
C LEU A 59 23.27 40.17 18.61
N LEU A 60 22.30 40.17 17.70
CA LEU A 60 22.37 40.98 16.48
C LEU A 60 22.40 42.49 16.74
N THR A 61 21.81 42.95 17.83
CA THR A 61 21.81 44.37 18.21
C THR A 61 23.17 44.76 18.79
N LEU A 62 23.76 43.88 19.62
CA LEU A 62 25.12 44.02 20.12
C LEU A 62 26.17 43.99 18.99
N MET A 63 26.02 43.07 18.02
CA MET A 63 26.89 43.00 16.85
C MET A 63 26.84 44.27 16.00
N LYS A 64 25.68 44.93 15.92
CA LYS A 64 25.52 46.18 15.15
C LYS A 64 26.11 47.41 15.84
N ALA A 65 26.27 47.37 17.16
CA ALA A 65 26.83 48.47 17.94
C ALA A 65 28.37 48.49 17.91
N LYS A 66 29.01 47.39 17.50
CA LYS A 66 30.46 47.25 17.40
C LYS A 66 30.98 47.56 15.99
N PRO A 67 32.25 47.99 15.82
CA PRO A 67 32.88 48.09 14.51
C PRO A 67 32.99 46.70 13.84
N ALA A 68 33.15 46.68 12.52
CA ALA A 68 33.02 45.46 11.71
C ALA A 68 33.98 44.32 12.13
N ASP A 69 35.22 44.66 12.46
CA ASP A 69 36.26 43.69 12.83
C ASP A 69 35.98 43.07 14.21
N GLU A 70 35.57 43.90 15.17
CA GLU A 70 35.16 43.43 16.51
C GLU A 70 33.85 42.65 16.47
N ALA A 71 32.91 43.00 15.59
CA ALA A 71 31.67 42.28 15.40
C ALA A 71 31.93 40.88 14.82
N LYS A 72 32.92 40.75 13.93
CA LYS A 72 33.37 39.46 13.38
C LYS A 72 34.03 38.60 14.47
N ALA A 73 34.99 39.16 15.21
CA ALA A 73 35.62 38.47 16.35
C ALA A 73 34.59 38.04 17.41
N PHE A 74 33.62 38.91 17.72
CA PHE A 74 32.51 38.58 18.61
C PHE A 74 31.64 37.45 18.09
N TYR A 75 31.29 37.47 16.80
CA TYR A 75 30.53 36.38 16.16
C TYR A 75 31.30 35.07 16.19
N ASP A 76 32.61 35.10 15.91
CA ASP A 76 33.48 33.92 15.93
C ASP A 76 33.67 33.35 17.35
N GLY A 77 33.55 34.17 18.38
CA GLY A 77 33.51 33.75 19.78
C GLY A 77 32.17 33.18 20.27
N LEU A 78 31.09 33.26 19.48
CA LEU A 78 29.78 32.71 19.88
C LEU A 78 29.76 31.18 19.86
N LEU A 79 28.89 30.60 20.69
CA LEU A 79 28.61 29.17 20.67
C LEU A 79 28.05 28.73 19.30
N PRO A 80 28.34 27.50 18.82
CA PRO A 80 27.88 27.03 17.51
C PRO A 80 26.37 27.16 17.28
N ARG A 81 25.58 27.01 18.34
CA ARG A 81 24.12 27.12 18.26
C ARG A 81 23.64 28.56 18.09
N ASP A 82 24.27 29.52 18.76
CA ASP A 82 23.92 30.94 18.68
C ASP A 82 24.33 31.53 17.32
N LYS A 83 25.47 31.09 16.79
CA LYS A 83 25.90 31.37 15.40
C LYS A 83 24.83 30.94 14.40
N LEU A 84 24.33 29.71 14.51
CA LEU A 84 23.27 29.19 13.63
C LEU A 84 21.98 30.01 13.72
N ASP A 85 21.56 30.39 14.93
CA ASP A 85 20.34 31.16 15.14
C ASP A 85 20.47 32.60 14.61
N VAL A 86 21.64 33.24 14.76
CA VAL A 86 21.95 34.54 14.13
C VAL A 86 21.93 34.43 12.60
N VAL A 87 22.55 33.40 12.02
CA VAL A 87 22.55 33.16 10.57
C VAL A 87 21.14 32.94 10.04
N ARG A 88 20.33 32.12 10.71
CA ARG A 88 18.92 31.91 10.35
C ARG A 88 18.14 33.22 10.37
N LEU A 89 18.34 34.04 11.39
CA LEU A 89 17.64 35.31 11.53
C LEU A 89 18.08 36.34 10.47
N LEU A 90 19.38 36.38 10.13
CA LEU A 90 19.91 37.19 9.02
C LEU A 90 19.38 36.69 7.68
N HIS A 91 19.32 35.38 7.46
CA HIS A 91 18.77 34.78 6.24
C HIS A 91 17.28 35.10 6.09
N GLU A 92 16.49 35.02 7.16
CA GLU A 92 15.08 35.45 7.16
C GLU A 92 14.94 36.95 6.84
N LYS A 93 15.75 37.81 7.47
CA LYS A 93 15.78 39.25 7.17
C LYS A 93 16.14 39.51 5.70
N ARG A 94 17.15 38.81 5.16
CA ARG A 94 17.58 38.92 3.76
C ARG A 94 16.50 38.43 2.80
N ARG A 95 15.86 37.30 3.09
CA ARG A 95 14.73 36.77 2.32
C ARG A 95 13.54 37.72 2.35
N LYS A 96 13.23 38.33 3.50
CA LYS A 96 12.19 39.35 3.63
C LYS A 96 12.52 40.57 2.77
N ARG A 97 13.74 41.13 2.90
CA ARG A 97 14.21 42.22 2.04
C ARG A 97 14.14 41.85 0.56
N LYS A 98 14.59 40.66 0.16
CA LYS A 98 14.52 40.20 -1.24
C LYS A 98 13.08 40.04 -1.72
N ASN A 99 12.16 39.60 -0.87
CA ASN A 99 10.73 39.58 -1.20
C ASN A 99 10.15 41.01 -1.29
N ASP A 100 10.65 41.94 -0.48
CA ASP A 100 10.25 43.35 -0.51
C ASP A 100 10.82 44.07 -1.76
N HIS A 101 12.04 43.71 -2.19
CA HIS A 101 12.76 44.22 -3.38
C HIS A 101 12.42 43.48 -4.67
N SER A 102 11.90 42.25 -4.62
CA SER A 102 11.09 41.67 -5.69
C SER A 102 9.72 42.34 -5.64
N ALA A 103 9.73 43.68 -5.68
CA ALA A 103 8.54 44.48 -5.70
C ALA A 103 7.72 43.99 -6.88
N SER A 104 6.53 43.48 -6.57
CA SER A 104 5.44 43.48 -7.54
C SER A 104 5.51 44.80 -8.32
N ALA A 105 5.50 44.76 -9.65
CA ALA A 105 5.46 45.96 -10.49
C ALA A 105 4.22 46.86 -10.21
N LEU A 106 3.32 46.38 -9.35
CA LEU A 106 2.11 47.08 -8.93
C LEU A 106 2.42 48.23 -7.95
N PRO A 107 1.74 49.39 -8.11
CA PRO A 107 1.86 50.51 -7.19
C PRO A 107 1.35 50.13 -5.80
N LYS A 108 1.99 50.68 -4.77
CA LYS A 108 1.65 50.45 -3.36
C LYS A 108 1.24 51.75 -2.71
N PHE A 109 0.16 51.74 -1.94
CA PHE A 109 -0.38 52.87 -1.20
C PHE A 109 -0.30 52.58 0.30
N TYR A 110 0.11 53.58 1.08
CA TYR A 110 0.25 53.45 2.53
C TYR A 110 -1.07 53.71 3.24
N SER A 111 -1.50 52.75 4.07
CA SER A 111 -2.62 52.89 4.98
C SER A 111 -2.14 53.44 6.30
N VAL A 112 -2.62 54.65 6.66
CA VAL A 112 -2.35 55.26 7.97
C VAL A 112 -3.01 54.45 9.09
N VAL A 113 -4.21 53.90 8.86
CA VAL A 113 -5.00 53.18 9.87
C VAL A 113 -4.32 51.92 10.38
N PHE A 114 -3.61 51.20 9.52
CA PHE A 114 -2.93 49.94 9.86
C PHE A 114 -1.40 50.00 9.72
N GLU A 115 -0.87 51.20 9.45
CA GLU A 115 0.55 51.48 9.23
C GLU A 115 1.20 50.51 8.24
N LYS A 116 0.53 50.27 7.10
CA LYS A 116 0.90 49.19 6.16
C LYS A 116 0.59 49.55 4.71
N ASN A 117 1.43 49.05 3.80
CA ASN A 117 1.23 49.21 2.36
C ASN A 117 0.29 48.16 1.76
N TYR A 118 -0.62 48.61 0.90
CA TYR A 118 -1.57 47.80 0.13
C TYR A 118 -1.53 48.18 -1.37
N PHE A 119 -2.13 47.38 -2.24
CA PHE A 119 -2.24 47.63 -3.69
C PHE A 119 -3.47 48.47 -4.08
N PHE A 120 -4.22 48.97 -3.10
CA PHE A 120 -5.42 49.79 -3.26
C PHE A 120 -5.32 51.05 -2.40
N ARG A 121 -6.05 52.10 -2.77
CA ARG A 121 -6.15 53.34 -1.97
C ARG A 121 -7.25 53.20 -0.93
N GLU A 122 -7.20 54.03 0.11
CA GLU A 122 -8.24 54.02 1.15
C GLU A 122 -9.61 54.46 0.62
N GLU A 123 -9.64 55.35 -0.38
CA GLU A 123 -10.86 55.83 -1.04
C GLU A 123 -11.61 54.74 -1.83
N ASP A 124 -10.88 53.73 -2.30
CA ASP A 124 -11.44 52.64 -3.12
C ASP A 124 -12.07 51.51 -2.30
N VAL A 125 -11.98 51.58 -0.97
CA VAL A 125 -12.34 50.49 -0.06
C VAL A 125 -13.45 50.89 0.89
N ILE A 126 -14.52 50.09 0.88
CA ILE A 126 -15.65 50.22 1.80
C ILE A 126 -15.61 49.05 2.78
N GLU A 127 -15.77 49.37 4.06
CA GLU A 127 -15.74 48.39 5.14
C GLU A 127 -17.05 48.37 5.92
N GLU A 128 -17.57 47.17 6.11
CA GLU A 128 -18.76 46.90 6.91
C GLU A 128 -18.45 45.85 7.96
N SER A 129 -19.21 45.87 9.05
CA SER A 129 -19.10 44.85 10.10
C SER A 129 -20.44 44.17 10.34
N THR A 130 -20.40 42.86 10.51
CA THR A 130 -21.61 42.04 10.74
C THR A 130 -21.39 41.06 11.89
N LEU A 131 -22.49 40.46 12.34
CA LEU A 131 -22.44 39.32 13.25
C LEU A 131 -21.68 38.15 12.62
N GLY A 132 -21.05 37.34 13.48
CA GLY A 132 -20.42 36.09 13.08
C GLY A 132 -21.45 35.02 12.70
N ARG A 133 -21.06 34.10 11.82
CA ARG A 133 -21.84 32.90 11.50
C ARG A 133 -20.99 31.66 11.80
N GLY A 134 -21.55 30.68 12.51
CA GLY A 134 -20.88 29.42 12.83
C GLY A 134 -21.14 28.95 14.27
N PRO A 135 -20.57 27.80 14.67
CA PRO A 135 -20.68 27.28 16.04
C PRO A 135 -19.97 28.24 17.00
N GLY A 136 -20.76 28.97 17.79
CA GLY A 136 -20.27 29.95 18.76
C GLY A 136 -21.32 30.18 19.85
N GLY A 137 -20.86 30.67 21.01
CA GLY A 137 -21.73 31.04 22.12
C GLY A 137 -22.25 32.49 21.99
N GLN A 138 -22.75 33.03 23.12
CA GLN A 138 -23.32 34.39 23.21
C GLN A 138 -22.41 35.48 22.61
N ALA A 139 -21.09 35.34 22.75
CA ALA A 139 -20.13 36.29 22.21
C ALA A 139 -20.17 36.42 20.67
N THR A 140 -20.44 35.32 19.95
CA THR A 140 -20.50 35.35 18.47
C THR A 140 -21.83 35.92 17.97
N ASN A 141 -22.90 35.69 18.72
CA ASN A 141 -24.25 36.13 18.35
C ASN A 141 -24.50 37.62 18.62
N ARG A 142 -23.81 38.21 19.61
CA ARG A 142 -24.01 39.62 20.00
C ARG A 142 -22.97 40.58 19.44
N ARG A 143 -21.76 40.10 19.14
CA ARG A 143 -20.65 40.98 18.75
C ARG A 143 -20.53 41.10 17.23
N MET A 144 -20.57 42.33 16.71
CA MET A 144 -20.23 42.67 15.32
C MET A 144 -18.73 42.53 15.08
N GLN A 145 -18.25 41.29 15.02
CA GLN A 145 -16.83 40.97 14.92
C GLN A 145 -16.37 40.61 13.52
N THR A 146 -17.28 40.27 12.61
CA THR A 146 -16.94 39.90 11.24
C THR A 146 -16.70 41.15 10.41
N ALA A 147 -15.55 41.22 9.74
CA ALA A 147 -15.23 42.31 8.83
C ALA A 147 -15.58 41.91 7.38
N ILE A 148 -16.25 42.81 6.66
CA ILE A 148 -16.51 42.72 5.23
C ILE A 148 -15.80 43.91 4.59
N VAL A 149 -14.85 43.63 3.69
CA VAL A 149 -14.07 44.66 2.99
C VAL A 149 -14.34 44.50 1.51
N ARG A 150 -14.86 45.55 0.87
CA ARG A 150 -15.17 45.61 -0.55
C ARG A 150 -14.24 46.60 -1.24
N HIS A 151 -13.53 46.14 -2.27
CA HIS A 151 -12.85 47.03 -3.21
C HIS A 151 -13.84 47.43 -4.30
N VAL A 152 -14.19 48.71 -4.37
CA VAL A 152 -15.21 49.23 -5.30
C VAL A 152 -14.82 48.99 -6.76
N PRO A 153 -13.62 49.36 -7.25
CA PRO A 153 -13.35 49.29 -8.69
C PRO A 153 -13.12 47.86 -9.20
N SER A 154 -12.67 46.92 -8.36
CA SER A 154 -12.50 45.52 -8.78
C SER A 154 -13.67 44.62 -8.39
N HIS A 155 -14.66 45.15 -7.66
CA HIS A 155 -15.79 44.40 -7.10
C HIS A 155 -15.40 43.16 -6.26
N ILE A 156 -14.17 43.08 -5.76
CA ILE A 156 -13.72 41.96 -4.90
C ILE A 156 -14.20 42.22 -3.48
N ILE A 157 -15.00 41.30 -2.97
CA ILE A 157 -15.52 41.33 -1.61
C ILE A 157 -14.81 40.24 -0.79
N VAL A 158 -14.29 40.63 0.38
CA VAL A 158 -13.65 39.73 1.33
C VAL A 158 -14.38 39.81 2.67
N LYS A 159 -15.00 38.70 3.07
CA LYS A 159 -15.55 38.50 4.40
C LYS A 159 -14.57 37.70 5.25
N PHE A 160 -14.21 38.20 6.43
CA PHE A 160 -13.27 37.54 7.33
C PHE A 160 -13.76 37.54 8.78
N SER A 161 -13.79 36.36 9.39
CA SER A 161 -14.22 36.15 10.79
C SER A 161 -13.40 35.01 11.40
N ARG A 162 -12.32 35.35 12.13
CA ARG A 162 -11.46 34.35 12.79
C ARG A 162 -11.09 34.73 14.21
N PHE A 163 -10.84 36.02 14.45
CA PHE A 163 -10.44 36.53 15.75
C PHE A 163 -11.65 37.11 16.50
N PRO A 164 -11.64 37.11 17.85
CA PRO A 164 -12.66 37.82 18.63
C PRO A 164 -12.61 39.35 18.43
N SER A 165 -11.45 39.90 18.08
CA SER A 165 -11.27 41.34 17.87
C SER A 165 -11.63 41.75 16.43
N LEU A 166 -12.56 42.70 16.30
CA LEU A 166 -12.93 43.30 15.00
C LEU A 166 -11.72 43.93 14.31
N TRP A 167 -10.85 44.63 15.05
CA TRP A 167 -9.67 45.28 14.48
C TRP A 167 -8.71 44.27 13.83
N LEU A 168 -8.48 43.12 14.48
CA LEU A 168 -7.67 42.05 13.90
C LEU A 168 -8.32 41.42 12.67
N ASN A 169 -9.65 41.28 12.67
CA ASN A 169 -10.39 40.79 11.52
C ASN A 169 -10.36 41.79 10.35
N ARG A 170 -10.50 43.11 10.59
CA ARG A 170 -10.36 44.16 9.57
C ARG A 170 -8.98 44.13 8.93
N ARG A 171 -7.93 44.09 9.76
CA ARG A 171 -6.55 43.98 9.28
C ARG A 171 -6.34 42.74 8.41
N ALA A 172 -6.81 41.59 8.87
CA ALA A 172 -6.69 40.33 8.14
C ALA A 172 -7.53 40.32 6.84
N ALA A 173 -8.72 40.93 6.85
CA ALA A 173 -9.56 41.09 5.67
C ALA A 173 -8.87 41.95 4.60
N ARG A 174 -8.28 43.09 4.98
CA ARG A 174 -7.48 43.93 4.07
C ARG A 174 -6.26 43.18 3.51
N GLU A 175 -5.57 42.42 4.34
CA GLU A 175 -4.43 41.60 3.89
C GLU A 175 -4.86 40.53 2.88
N LEU A 176 -6.01 39.89 3.10
CA LEU A 176 -6.55 38.91 2.19
C LEU A 176 -7.07 39.55 0.89
N LEU A 177 -7.73 40.69 0.97
CA LEU A 177 -8.13 41.50 -0.19
C LEU A 177 -6.90 41.86 -1.04
N ASN A 178 -5.82 42.30 -0.39
CA ASN A 178 -4.57 42.62 -1.06
C ASN A 178 -3.97 41.44 -1.82
N LEU A 179 -3.98 40.23 -1.23
CA LEU A 179 -3.51 39.02 -1.89
C LEU A 179 -4.40 38.63 -3.09
N ARG A 180 -5.73 38.81 -2.97
CA ARG A 180 -6.68 38.56 -4.06
C ARG A 180 -6.54 39.56 -5.20
N LEU A 181 -6.30 40.83 -4.91
CA LEU A 181 -6.03 41.85 -5.92
C LEU A 181 -4.71 41.57 -6.64
N GLU A 182 -3.66 41.16 -5.90
CA GLU A 182 -2.41 40.72 -6.51
C GLU A 182 -2.62 39.53 -7.46
N GLU A 183 -3.45 38.56 -7.06
CA GLU A 183 -3.82 37.43 -7.91
C GLU A 183 -4.65 37.85 -9.13
N HIS A 184 -5.60 38.76 -8.97
CA HIS A 184 -6.42 39.29 -10.06
C HIS A 184 -5.58 40.04 -11.11
N LEU A 185 -4.57 40.80 -10.67
CA LEU A 185 -3.73 41.60 -11.56
C LEU A 185 -2.56 40.82 -12.17
N LEU A 186 -1.91 39.93 -11.42
CA LEU A 186 -0.68 39.22 -11.86
C LEU A 186 -0.91 37.74 -12.19
N GLY A 187 -2.09 37.19 -11.90
CA GLY A 187 -2.45 35.79 -12.16
C GLY A 187 -1.43 34.80 -11.58
N PRO A 188 -0.79 33.95 -12.42
CA PRO A 188 0.15 32.92 -11.97
C PRO A 188 1.46 33.49 -11.40
N ALA A 189 1.81 34.75 -11.71
CA ALA A 189 3.01 35.40 -11.18
C ALA A 189 2.81 35.94 -9.75
N SER A 190 1.57 36.07 -9.30
CA SER A 190 1.21 36.49 -7.94
C SER A 190 1.69 35.50 -6.87
N ARG A 191 1.71 35.92 -5.60
CA ARG A 191 2.03 35.03 -4.47
C ARG A 191 1.09 33.83 -4.36
N LEU A 192 -0.22 34.03 -4.54
CA LEU A 192 -1.22 32.95 -4.50
C LEU A 192 -1.10 32.04 -5.73
N GLY A 193 -0.92 32.63 -6.92
CA GLY A 193 -0.69 31.90 -8.17
C GLY A 193 0.54 31.00 -8.11
N LYS A 194 1.69 31.51 -7.64
CA LYS A 194 2.92 30.71 -7.43
C LYS A 194 2.70 29.56 -6.45
N ALA A 195 1.98 29.80 -5.35
CA ALA A 195 1.67 28.76 -4.38
C ALA A 195 0.75 27.67 -4.96
N ARG A 196 -0.25 28.08 -5.76
CA ARG A 196 -1.16 27.16 -6.47
C ARG A 196 -0.40 26.29 -7.47
N VAL A 197 0.41 26.89 -8.34
CA VAL A 197 1.25 26.17 -9.31
C VAL A 197 2.20 25.21 -8.61
N ALA A 198 2.82 25.61 -7.50
CA ALA A 198 3.68 24.72 -6.72
C ALA A 198 2.90 23.53 -6.11
N ARG A 199 1.67 23.75 -5.64
CA ARG A 199 0.79 22.69 -5.13
C ARG A 199 0.38 21.71 -6.22
N GLU A 200 -0.04 22.22 -7.38
CA GLU A 200 -0.41 21.40 -8.54
C GLU A 200 0.79 20.57 -9.04
N ARG A 201 1.99 21.17 -9.11
CA ARG A 201 3.23 20.45 -9.44
C ARG A 201 3.52 19.32 -8.45
N ARG A 202 3.34 19.56 -7.14
CA ARG A 202 3.52 18.53 -6.10
C ARG A 202 2.49 17.41 -6.25
N GLN A 203 1.23 17.74 -6.53
CA GLN A 203 0.18 16.76 -6.74
C GLN A 203 0.46 15.88 -7.97
N ARG A 204 0.81 16.49 -9.11
CA ARG A 204 1.19 15.75 -10.33
C ARG A 204 2.39 14.83 -10.10
N ARG A 205 3.41 15.29 -9.37
CA ARG A 205 4.55 14.43 -8.98
C ARG A 205 4.10 13.24 -8.14
N ARG A 206 3.24 13.45 -7.14
CA ARG A 206 2.70 12.37 -6.31
C ARG A 206 1.91 11.37 -7.14
N GLN A 207 1.04 11.83 -8.05
CA GLN A 207 0.28 10.96 -8.95
C GLN A 207 1.21 10.09 -9.79
N ARG A 208 2.19 10.70 -10.47
CA ARG A 208 3.20 9.95 -11.26
C ARG A 208 3.99 8.94 -10.42
N THR A 209 4.35 9.30 -9.18
CA THR A 209 5.05 8.37 -8.29
C THR A 209 4.15 7.19 -7.90
N VAL A 210 2.88 7.44 -7.58
CA VAL A 210 1.92 6.38 -7.27
C VAL A 210 1.72 5.47 -8.48
N GLU A 211 1.47 6.03 -9.67
CA GLU A 211 1.32 5.28 -10.92
C GLU A 211 2.55 4.42 -11.25
N TYR A 212 3.75 4.97 -11.08
CA TYR A 212 4.99 4.24 -11.29
C TYR A 212 5.14 3.08 -10.28
N LEU A 213 4.85 3.34 -9.00
CA LEU A 213 4.96 2.32 -7.95
C LEU A 213 3.91 1.22 -8.12
N THR A 214 2.68 1.54 -8.52
CA THR A 214 1.66 0.53 -8.82
C THR A 214 2.05 -0.30 -10.03
N GLN A 215 2.49 0.32 -11.13
CA GLN A 215 2.95 -0.42 -12.31
C GLN A 215 4.17 -1.30 -12.00
N LYS A 216 5.14 -0.79 -11.23
CA LYS A 216 6.30 -1.58 -10.78
C LYS A 216 5.86 -2.74 -9.90
N GLY A 217 4.92 -2.51 -8.97
CA GLY A 217 4.31 -3.53 -8.13
C GLY A 217 3.66 -4.64 -8.96
N SER A 218 2.79 -4.28 -9.92
CA SER A 218 2.14 -5.25 -10.81
C SER A 218 3.15 -6.07 -11.63
N ARG A 219 4.23 -5.45 -12.12
CA ARG A 219 5.30 -6.17 -12.84
C ARG A 219 6.04 -7.16 -11.94
N LEU A 220 6.34 -6.78 -10.70
CA LEU A 220 6.98 -7.68 -9.74
C LEU A 220 6.05 -8.84 -9.36
N GLN A 221 4.76 -8.56 -9.12
CA GLN A 221 3.76 -9.59 -8.85
C GLN A 221 3.58 -10.56 -10.01
N ALA A 222 3.59 -10.06 -11.26
CA ALA A 222 3.54 -10.92 -12.44
C ALA A 222 4.77 -11.82 -12.51
N LYS A 223 5.98 -11.28 -12.30
CA LYS A 223 7.20 -12.10 -12.24
C LYS A 223 7.14 -13.15 -11.14
N GLU A 224 6.75 -12.76 -9.92
CA GLU A 224 6.61 -13.67 -8.79
C GLU A 224 5.58 -14.78 -9.03
N ALA A 225 4.48 -14.48 -9.73
CA ALA A 225 3.50 -15.48 -10.15
C ALA A 225 4.05 -16.49 -11.19
N HIS A 226 5.09 -16.11 -11.94
CA HIS A 226 5.81 -16.97 -12.87
C HIS A 226 7.02 -17.68 -12.25
N ASP A 227 7.43 -17.31 -11.03
CA ASP A 227 8.50 -18.02 -10.31
C ASP A 227 7.98 -19.38 -9.82
N CYS A 228 8.21 -20.43 -10.61
CA CYS A 228 7.73 -21.78 -10.33
C CYS A 228 8.57 -22.49 -9.25
N ARG A 229 8.50 -22.03 -8.00
CA ARG A 229 9.18 -22.63 -6.84
C ARG A 229 8.31 -23.71 -6.17
N TRP A 230 7.76 -24.62 -6.98
CA TRP A 230 6.79 -25.62 -6.51
C TRP A 230 7.40 -26.62 -5.53
N ALA A 231 8.57 -27.17 -5.84
CA ALA A 231 9.24 -28.16 -5.00
C ALA A 231 9.55 -27.60 -3.61
N ALA A 232 10.15 -26.41 -3.56
CA ALA A 232 10.49 -25.74 -2.31
C ALA A 232 9.25 -25.42 -1.45
N PHE A 233 8.14 -24.99 -2.08
CA PHE A 233 6.87 -24.78 -1.38
C PHE A 233 6.32 -26.10 -0.82
N LEU A 234 6.20 -27.14 -1.65
CA LEU A 234 5.66 -28.44 -1.26
C LEU A 234 6.52 -29.13 -0.19
N GLU A 235 7.83 -28.92 -0.17
CA GLU A 235 8.74 -29.39 0.88
C GLU A 235 8.63 -28.57 2.18
N GLY A 236 7.91 -27.44 2.15
CA GLY A 236 7.70 -26.57 3.31
C GLY A 236 8.85 -25.61 3.60
N THR A 237 9.83 -25.50 2.69
CA THR A 237 11.01 -24.63 2.87
C THR A 237 10.72 -23.16 2.57
N VAL A 238 9.76 -22.90 1.67
CA VAL A 238 9.38 -21.55 1.22
C VAL A 238 7.87 -21.37 1.37
N PRO A 239 7.38 -20.21 1.85
CA PRO A 239 5.95 -19.94 1.91
C PRO A 239 5.36 -19.65 0.52
N LEU A 240 4.03 -19.65 0.44
CA LEU A 240 3.30 -19.30 -0.76
C LEU A 240 3.61 -17.84 -1.18
N PRO A 241 3.80 -17.53 -2.48
CA PRO A 241 4.13 -16.18 -2.93
C PRO A 241 3.04 -15.15 -2.58
N ALA A 242 3.43 -13.88 -2.47
CA ALA A 242 2.54 -12.80 -2.05
C ALA A 242 1.38 -12.57 -3.05
N SER A 243 1.63 -12.83 -4.33
CA SER A 243 0.60 -12.79 -5.38
C SER A 243 -0.51 -13.82 -5.14
N ALA A 244 -0.17 -15.01 -4.65
CA ALA A 244 -1.14 -16.06 -4.34
C ALA A 244 -1.90 -15.78 -3.03
N THR A 245 -1.23 -15.23 -2.00
CA THR A 245 -1.91 -14.82 -0.76
C THR A 245 -2.90 -13.67 -1.00
N GLN A 246 -2.55 -12.73 -1.88
CA GLN A 246 -3.44 -11.66 -2.32
C GLN A 246 -4.67 -12.21 -3.07
N GLN A 247 -4.50 -13.20 -3.96
CA GLN A 247 -5.63 -13.84 -4.65
C GLN A 247 -6.61 -14.51 -3.67
N MET A 248 -6.11 -15.05 -2.56
CA MET A 248 -6.93 -15.65 -1.51
C MET A 248 -7.64 -14.62 -0.61
N GLY A 249 -7.41 -13.32 -0.81
CA GLY A 249 -7.95 -12.26 0.04
C GLY A 249 -7.32 -12.18 1.43
N LEU A 250 -6.10 -12.72 1.61
CA LEU A 250 -5.34 -12.60 2.85
C LEU A 250 -4.60 -11.26 2.90
N ALA A 251 -4.62 -10.60 4.05
CA ALA A 251 -3.94 -9.33 4.25
C ALA A 251 -2.41 -9.50 4.14
N ALA A 252 -1.74 -8.54 3.49
CA ALA A 252 -0.29 -8.54 3.30
C ALA A 252 0.53 -8.50 4.62
N THR A 253 -0.13 -8.27 5.77
CA THR A 253 0.47 -8.19 7.10
C THR A 253 0.34 -9.48 7.92
N GLY A 254 -0.19 -10.57 7.33
CA GLY A 254 -0.33 -11.86 8.01
C GLY A 254 0.94 -12.70 8.01
N ASP A 255 0.93 -13.77 8.80
CA ASP A 255 1.99 -14.78 8.84
C ASP A 255 2.19 -15.44 7.46
N PRO A 256 3.43 -15.83 7.10
CA PRO A 256 3.71 -16.47 5.83
C PRO A 256 2.96 -17.80 5.72
N VAL A 257 2.18 -17.97 4.65
CA VAL A 257 1.38 -19.17 4.43
C VAL A 257 2.28 -20.31 3.98
N THR A 258 2.71 -21.15 4.92
CA THR A 258 3.45 -22.38 4.66
C THR A 258 2.50 -23.57 4.44
N VAL A 259 3.02 -24.66 3.86
CA VAL A 259 2.25 -25.91 3.70
C VAL A 259 1.72 -26.45 5.03
N ALA A 260 2.52 -26.34 6.10
CA ALA A 260 2.10 -26.77 7.44
C ALA A 260 0.91 -25.93 7.97
N LEU A 261 0.95 -24.60 7.79
CA LEU A 261 -0.15 -23.72 8.19
C LEU A 261 -1.41 -23.99 7.36
N LEU A 262 -1.23 -24.19 6.04
CA LEU A 262 -2.30 -24.43 5.09
C LEU A 262 -3.08 -25.71 5.39
N PHE A 263 -2.39 -26.79 5.78
CA PHE A 263 -3.03 -28.05 6.19
C PHE A 263 -3.37 -28.12 7.69
N GLY A 264 -2.93 -27.14 8.48
CA GLY A 264 -3.20 -27.04 9.91
C GLY A 264 -4.34 -26.06 10.19
N ALA A 265 -3.98 -24.89 10.73
CA ALA A 265 -4.93 -23.88 11.18
C ALA A 265 -5.89 -23.39 10.08
N GLU A 266 -5.41 -23.36 8.82
CA GLU A 266 -6.17 -22.81 7.70
C GLU A 266 -6.97 -23.86 6.93
N CYS A 267 -6.92 -25.15 7.30
CA CYS A 267 -7.59 -26.22 6.56
C CYS A 267 -9.11 -25.98 6.42
N ARG A 268 -9.74 -25.43 7.47
CA ARG A 268 -11.20 -25.15 7.50
C ARG A 268 -11.63 -23.95 6.63
N SER A 269 -10.69 -23.11 6.21
CA SER A 269 -10.96 -21.87 5.46
C SER A 269 -10.59 -21.99 3.97
N TRP A 270 -10.29 -23.21 3.47
CA TRP A 270 -9.89 -23.42 2.08
C TRP A 270 -10.96 -22.99 1.07
N TRP A 271 -12.23 -23.34 1.28
CA TRP A 271 -13.29 -23.03 0.32
C TRP A 271 -13.40 -21.54 -0.03
N PRO A 272 -13.58 -20.60 0.94
CA PRO A 272 -13.68 -19.18 0.61
C PRO A 272 -12.40 -18.65 -0.06
N LYS A 273 -11.22 -19.15 0.31
CA LYS A 273 -9.94 -18.75 -0.30
C LYS A 273 -9.81 -19.22 -1.74
N VAL A 274 -10.12 -20.48 -2.03
CA VAL A 274 -10.09 -21.05 -3.38
C VAL A 274 -11.12 -20.36 -4.27
N ALA A 275 -12.35 -20.18 -3.78
CA ALA A 275 -13.40 -19.50 -4.53
C ALA A 275 -13.00 -18.05 -4.88
N ALA A 276 -12.52 -17.27 -3.90
CA ALA A 276 -12.05 -15.90 -4.12
C ALA A 276 -10.88 -15.86 -5.12
N ALA A 277 -9.92 -16.79 -5.00
CA ALA A 277 -8.77 -16.86 -5.88
C ALA A 277 -9.14 -17.20 -7.33
N VAL A 278 -10.11 -18.11 -7.55
CA VAL A 278 -10.62 -18.42 -8.90
C VAL A 278 -11.28 -17.18 -9.52
N HIS A 279 -12.15 -16.49 -8.77
CA HIS A 279 -12.78 -15.27 -9.29
C HIS A 279 -11.76 -14.17 -9.60
N ALA A 280 -10.74 -13.99 -8.76
CA ALA A 280 -9.65 -13.05 -9.00
C ALA A 280 -8.81 -13.43 -10.24
N ALA A 281 -8.49 -14.71 -10.42
CA ALA A 281 -7.73 -15.21 -11.57
C ALA A 281 -8.52 -15.03 -12.88
N VAL A 282 -9.82 -15.32 -12.88
CA VAL A 282 -10.70 -15.13 -14.04
C VAL A 282 -10.84 -13.64 -14.38
N ALA A 283 -10.98 -12.76 -13.39
CA ALA A 283 -11.02 -11.31 -13.61
C ALA A 283 -9.69 -10.78 -14.18
N ALA A 284 -8.55 -11.26 -13.67
CA ALA A 284 -7.23 -10.89 -14.17
C ALA A 284 -7.02 -11.35 -15.62
N ALA A 285 -7.45 -12.57 -15.95
CA ALA A 285 -7.40 -13.12 -17.31
C ALA A 285 -8.33 -12.36 -18.28
N ALA A 286 -9.45 -11.81 -17.82
CA ALA A 286 -10.33 -10.97 -18.64
C ALA A 286 -9.74 -9.58 -18.92
N ALA A 287 -8.94 -9.03 -18.00
CA ALA A 287 -8.30 -7.73 -18.14
C ALA A 287 -7.08 -7.75 -19.07
N THR A 288 -6.42 -8.90 -19.20
CA THR A 288 -5.34 -9.12 -20.17
C THR A 288 -5.97 -9.51 -21.51
N ARG A 289 -5.71 -8.73 -22.57
CA ARG A 289 -6.18 -9.01 -23.95
C ARG A 289 -5.67 -10.33 -24.54
N GLU A 290 -4.96 -11.14 -23.75
CA GLU A 290 -4.70 -12.54 -24.06
C GLU A 290 -6.03 -13.30 -24.02
N SER A 291 -6.69 -13.33 -25.17
CA SER A 291 -7.77 -14.25 -25.53
C SER A 291 -7.28 -15.71 -25.57
N SER A 292 -6.34 -16.08 -24.70
CA SER A 292 -5.65 -17.35 -24.76
C SER A 292 -6.61 -18.42 -24.28
N LYS A 293 -7.01 -19.30 -25.19
CA LYS A 293 -7.88 -20.47 -25.02
C LYS A 293 -7.40 -21.46 -23.94
N ARG A 294 -6.35 -21.14 -23.19
CA ARG A 294 -5.66 -21.99 -22.21
C ARG A 294 -6.37 -21.89 -20.86
N ASN A 295 -6.98 -22.99 -20.43
CA ASN A 295 -7.71 -23.04 -19.16
C ASN A 295 -6.80 -22.83 -17.94
N PHE A 296 -5.50 -23.14 -18.07
CA PHE A 296 -4.50 -23.00 -17.02
C PHE A 296 -4.32 -21.57 -16.47
N VAL A 297 -4.50 -20.52 -17.29
CA VAL A 297 -4.35 -19.12 -16.83
C VAL A 297 -5.42 -18.73 -15.81
N LYS A 298 -6.56 -19.42 -15.84
CA LYS A 298 -7.70 -19.20 -14.92
C LYS A 298 -7.55 -19.97 -13.60
N VAL A 299 -6.54 -20.83 -13.48
CA VAL A 299 -6.28 -21.61 -12.28
C VAL A 299 -5.64 -20.71 -11.22
N PRO A 300 -6.17 -20.65 -9.99
CA PRO A 300 -5.59 -19.83 -8.93
C PRO A 300 -4.18 -20.28 -8.58
N LEU A 301 -3.30 -19.33 -8.24
CA LEU A 301 -1.89 -19.61 -7.96
C LEU A 301 -1.70 -20.61 -6.82
N LEU A 302 -2.57 -20.58 -5.81
CA LEU A 302 -2.59 -21.58 -4.73
C LEU A 302 -2.62 -23.01 -5.29
N LEU A 303 -3.56 -23.29 -6.21
CA LEU A 303 -3.68 -24.63 -6.78
C LEU A 303 -2.51 -24.97 -7.69
N ARG A 304 -1.95 -23.99 -8.41
CA ARG A 304 -0.75 -24.21 -9.24
C ARG A 304 0.47 -24.59 -8.40
N HIS A 305 0.58 -24.09 -7.17
CA HIS A 305 1.64 -24.46 -6.23
C HIS A 305 1.35 -25.78 -5.52
N LEU A 306 0.10 -26.10 -5.22
CA LEU A 306 -0.30 -27.37 -4.59
C LEU A 306 -0.33 -28.56 -5.54
N PHE A 307 -0.63 -28.32 -6.81
CA PHE A 307 -0.78 -29.33 -7.85
C PHE A 307 0.10 -28.95 -9.05
N PRO A 308 1.42 -29.16 -8.97
CA PRO A 308 2.34 -28.87 -10.06
C PRO A 308 1.93 -29.59 -11.34
N ALA A 309 1.91 -28.89 -12.47
CA ALA A 309 1.63 -29.45 -13.78
C ALA A 309 2.34 -28.63 -14.86
N THR A 310 2.81 -29.28 -15.91
CA THR A 310 3.47 -28.64 -17.05
C THR A 310 2.54 -28.64 -18.26
N TYR A 311 2.29 -27.47 -18.84
CA TYR A 311 1.44 -27.31 -20.03
C TYR A 311 2.27 -26.98 -21.27
N ALA A 312 1.68 -27.11 -22.46
CA ALA A 312 2.35 -26.76 -23.70
C ALA A 312 2.86 -25.30 -23.70
N GLY A 313 4.17 -25.15 -23.88
CA GLY A 313 4.87 -23.85 -23.80
C GLY A 313 5.45 -23.51 -22.43
N ALA A 314 5.52 -24.46 -21.50
CA ALA A 314 6.24 -24.30 -20.24
C ALA A 314 7.75 -24.08 -20.47
N SER A 315 8.34 -23.21 -19.65
CA SER A 315 9.76 -22.87 -19.67
C SER A 315 10.64 -24.04 -19.21
N LYS A 316 11.93 -24.02 -19.56
CA LYS A 316 12.90 -25.02 -19.07
C LYS A 316 12.94 -25.09 -17.54
N ALA A 317 12.85 -23.94 -16.87
CA ALA A 317 12.83 -23.87 -15.41
C ALA A 317 11.58 -24.52 -14.79
N GLU A 318 10.41 -24.40 -15.43
CA GLU A 318 9.19 -25.09 -15.00
C GLU A 318 9.33 -26.61 -15.08
N HIS A 319 9.91 -27.12 -16.17
CA HIS A 319 10.18 -28.57 -16.31
C HIS A 319 11.18 -29.06 -15.27
N GLU A 320 12.27 -28.33 -15.02
CA GLU A 320 13.26 -28.69 -13.99
C GLU A 320 12.64 -28.74 -12.58
N GLN A 321 11.76 -27.79 -12.25
CA GLN A 321 11.06 -27.77 -10.97
C GLN A 321 10.00 -28.88 -10.87
N PHE A 322 9.31 -29.18 -11.97
CA PHE A 322 8.39 -30.29 -12.04
C PHE A 322 9.07 -31.64 -11.79
N GLU A 323 10.21 -31.89 -12.43
CA GLU A 323 10.98 -33.13 -12.24
C GLU A 323 11.50 -33.25 -10.80
N LYS A 324 11.87 -32.13 -10.16
CA LYS A 324 12.18 -32.12 -8.71
C LYS A 324 10.97 -32.54 -7.86
N CYS A 325 9.78 -32.02 -8.14
CA CYS A 325 8.55 -32.43 -7.45
C CYS A 325 8.24 -33.91 -7.65
N LYS A 326 8.47 -34.43 -8.86
CA LYS A 326 8.23 -35.85 -9.21
C LYS A 326 9.20 -36.79 -8.50
N ALA A 327 10.46 -36.39 -8.35
CA ALA A 327 11.49 -37.15 -7.63
C ALA A 327 11.29 -37.12 -6.10
N SER A 328 10.81 -35.99 -5.55
CA SER A 328 10.66 -35.77 -4.11
C SER A 328 9.45 -36.52 -3.53
N GLU A 329 9.69 -37.43 -2.59
CA GLU A 329 8.62 -38.19 -1.90
C GLU A 329 7.78 -37.29 -0.99
N THR A 330 8.40 -36.35 -0.28
CA THR A 330 7.72 -35.41 0.61
C THR A 330 6.79 -34.50 -0.18
N ALA A 331 7.20 -34.03 -1.36
CA ALA A 331 6.36 -33.25 -2.25
C ALA A 331 5.13 -34.05 -2.70
N ARG A 332 5.31 -35.31 -3.15
CA ARG A 332 4.20 -36.18 -3.53
C ARG A 332 3.25 -36.48 -2.36
N ALA A 333 3.77 -36.67 -1.15
CA ALA A 333 2.95 -36.87 0.04
C ALA A 333 2.08 -35.64 0.36
N ASN A 334 2.64 -34.44 0.22
CA ASN A 334 1.90 -33.19 0.42
C ASN A 334 0.90 -32.92 -0.71
N VAL A 335 1.17 -33.31 -1.96
CA VAL A 335 0.19 -33.31 -3.06
C VAL A 335 -0.95 -34.28 -2.76
N ALA A 336 -0.67 -35.48 -2.23
CA ALA A 336 -1.69 -36.44 -1.83
C ALA A 336 -2.58 -35.88 -0.71
N ARG A 337 -1.99 -35.23 0.30
CA ARG A 337 -2.74 -34.52 1.35
C ARG A 337 -3.59 -33.39 0.77
N ALA A 338 -3.03 -32.59 -0.15
CA ALA A 338 -3.76 -31.55 -0.86
C ALA A 338 -4.97 -32.12 -1.59
N PHE A 339 -4.81 -33.28 -2.24
CA PHE A 339 -5.86 -33.93 -2.98
C PHE A 339 -7.01 -34.41 -2.08
N VAL A 340 -6.71 -34.96 -0.89
CA VAL A 340 -7.73 -35.32 0.10
C VAL A 340 -8.53 -34.09 0.52
N CYS A 341 -7.85 -33.02 0.97
CA CYS A 341 -8.52 -31.78 1.34
C CYS A 341 -9.34 -31.20 0.18
N PHE A 342 -8.81 -31.24 -1.04
CA PHE A 342 -9.50 -30.78 -2.24
C PHE A 342 -10.78 -31.58 -2.53
N CYS A 343 -10.77 -32.90 -2.35
CA CYS A 343 -11.97 -33.73 -2.53
C CYS A 343 -13.05 -33.38 -1.49
N GLU A 344 -12.65 -33.19 -0.23
CA GLU A 344 -13.56 -32.83 0.87
C GLU A 344 -14.26 -31.48 0.62
N LEU A 345 -13.59 -30.53 -0.07
CA LEU A 345 -14.20 -29.25 -0.47
C LEU A 345 -15.48 -29.44 -1.30
N PHE A 346 -15.59 -30.54 -2.06
CA PHE A 346 -16.74 -30.86 -2.90
C PHE A 346 -17.64 -31.94 -2.30
N GLY A 347 -17.46 -32.28 -1.01
CA GLY A 347 -18.24 -33.33 -0.34
C GLY A 347 -17.91 -34.75 -0.83
N LEU A 348 -16.67 -34.95 -1.29
CA LEU A 348 -16.17 -36.25 -1.72
C LEU A 348 -15.14 -36.78 -0.73
N ARG A 349 -15.07 -38.10 -0.63
CA ARG A 349 -14.10 -38.79 0.22
C ARG A 349 -13.28 -39.76 -0.60
N LEU A 350 -11.96 -39.66 -0.47
CA LEU A 350 -11.03 -40.65 -1.01
C LEU A 350 -10.94 -41.83 -0.02
N ARG A 351 -11.19 -43.04 -0.50
CA ARG A 351 -11.00 -44.28 0.26
C ARG A 351 -9.93 -45.14 -0.39
N TRP A 352 -9.02 -45.67 0.42
CA TRP A 352 -8.06 -46.67 0.00
C TRP A 352 -8.66 -48.05 0.24
N ASP A 353 -8.67 -48.89 -0.79
CA ASP A 353 -9.17 -50.26 -0.68
C ASP A 353 -8.13 -51.07 0.11
N PRO A 354 -8.50 -51.70 1.24
CA PRO A 354 -7.60 -52.62 1.92
C PRO A 354 -7.28 -53.77 0.95
N GLU A 355 -6.00 -54.10 0.84
CA GLU A 355 -5.41 -55.05 -0.12
C GLU A 355 -6.35 -56.26 -0.35
N ARG A 356 -7.03 -56.28 -1.49
CA ARG A 356 -7.59 -57.54 -1.98
C ARG A 356 -6.39 -58.38 -2.42
N LEU A 357 -6.23 -59.55 -1.84
CA LEU A 357 -5.29 -60.63 -2.18
C LEU A 357 -5.10 -60.82 -3.70
N SER A 358 -4.36 -59.94 -4.34
CA SER A 358 -4.17 -59.87 -5.79
C SER A 358 -2.86 -59.14 -6.04
N ASN A 359 -2.01 -59.76 -6.86
CA ASN A 359 -0.59 -59.47 -7.09
C ASN A 359 -0.27 -58.10 -7.71
N ALA A 360 -1.09 -57.07 -7.51
CA ALA A 360 -0.84 -55.71 -7.96
C ALA A 360 -0.12 -54.91 -6.86
N SER A 361 1.15 -54.59 -7.08
CA SER A 361 2.04 -53.79 -6.22
C SER A 361 1.60 -52.33 -5.98
N HIS A 362 0.36 -51.96 -6.31
CA HIS A 362 -0.14 -50.59 -6.22
C HIS A 362 -1.44 -50.52 -5.43
N GLN A 363 -1.42 -49.75 -4.34
CA GLN A 363 -2.61 -49.42 -3.55
C GLN A 363 -3.69 -48.81 -4.45
N ARG A 364 -4.89 -49.38 -4.41
CA ARG A 364 -6.04 -48.90 -5.18
C ARG A 364 -6.87 -47.95 -4.32
N CYS A 365 -7.26 -46.81 -4.87
CA CYS A 365 -8.18 -45.89 -4.21
C CYS A 365 -9.46 -45.69 -5.03
N SER A 366 -10.55 -45.39 -4.33
CA SER A 366 -11.85 -45.05 -4.89
C SER A 366 -12.36 -43.72 -4.32
N LEU A 367 -12.92 -42.87 -5.19
CA LEU A 367 -13.53 -41.60 -4.80
C LEU A 367 -15.04 -41.82 -4.65
N GLN A 368 -15.58 -41.47 -3.49
CA GLN A 368 -16.96 -41.76 -3.10
C GLN A 368 -17.67 -40.50 -2.59
N ARG A 369 -19.00 -40.48 -2.65
CA ARG A 369 -19.83 -39.41 -2.06
C ARG A 369 -19.75 -39.50 -0.53
N ASP A 370 -19.46 -38.39 0.14
CA ASP A 370 -19.29 -38.37 1.59
C ASP A 370 -20.60 -38.05 2.32
N GLY A 371 -21.58 -38.96 2.23
CA GLY A 371 -22.84 -38.87 2.99
C GLY A 371 -23.52 -37.49 2.90
N LEU A 372 -23.76 -36.87 4.06
CA LEU A 372 -24.38 -35.54 4.17
C LEU A 372 -23.50 -34.41 3.59
N ASN A 373 -22.17 -34.52 3.69
CA ASN A 373 -21.25 -33.52 3.13
C ASN A 373 -21.39 -33.43 1.61
N TRP A 374 -21.66 -34.55 0.92
CA TRP A 374 -21.97 -34.51 -0.51
C TRP A 374 -23.22 -33.69 -0.78
N VAL A 375 -24.29 -33.86 -0.01
CA VAL A 375 -25.55 -33.12 -0.21
C VAL A 375 -25.33 -31.62 -0.02
N GLU A 376 -24.61 -31.24 1.03
CA GLU A 376 -24.33 -29.83 1.36
C GLU A 376 -23.38 -29.16 0.35
N TYR A 377 -22.33 -29.88 -0.08
CA TYR A 377 -21.26 -29.32 -0.91
C TYR A 377 -21.40 -29.62 -2.40
N ARG A 378 -22.37 -30.44 -2.83
CA ARG A 378 -22.67 -30.67 -4.26
C ARG A 378 -22.90 -29.38 -5.06
N PRO A 379 -23.55 -28.32 -4.54
CA PRO A 379 -23.66 -27.05 -5.26
C PRO A 379 -22.32 -26.38 -5.60
N ARG A 380 -21.22 -26.81 -4.98
CA ARG A 380 -19.85 -26.36 -5.30
C ARG A 380 -19.31 -27.02 -6.56
N ILE A 381 -19.72 -28.26 -6.87
CA ILE A 381 -19.29 -28.96 -8.09
C ILE A 381 -20.21 -28.64 -9.26
N CYS A 382 -21.53 -28.69 -9.06
CA CYS A 382 -22.51 -28.46 -10.13
C CYS A 382 -23.67 -27.58 -9.66
N ARG A 383 -24.18 -26.73 -10.55
CA ARG A 383 -25.38 -25.91 -10.38
C ARG A 383 -26.19 -25.93 -11.67
N ASP A 384 -27.51 -26.13 -11.56
CA ASP A 384 -28.43 -26.16 -12.72
C ASP A 384 -28.01 -27.13 -13.82
N GLY A 385 -27.52 -28.32 -13.45
CA GLY A 385 -27.08 -29.35 -14.39
C GLY A 385 -25.72 -29.11 -15.07
N HIS A 386 -25.05 -27.98 -14.76
CA HIS A 386 -23.75 -27.60 -15.32
C HIS A 386 -22.65 -27.54 -14.27
N LEU A 387 -21.39 -27.66 -14.72
CA LEU A 387 -20.23 -27.56 -13.86
C LEU A 387 -20.05 -26.10 -13.38
N THR A 388 -19.80 -25.89 -12.09
CA THR A 388 -19.52 -24.53 -11.58
C THR A 388 -18.21 -24.00 -12.15
N LEU A 389 -18.04 -22.68 -12.18
CA LEU A 389 -16.80 -22.04 -12.64
C LEU A 389 -15.57 -22.60 -11.89
N VAL A 390 -15.65 -22.72 -10.56
CA VAL A 390 -14.58 -23.26 -9.72
C VAL A 390 -14.26 -24.71 -10.09
N ALA A 391 -15.28 -25.55 -10.23
CA ALA A 391 -15.07 -26.95 -10.58
C ALA A 391 -14.49 -27.11 -12.00
N ARG A 392 -14.95 -26.31 -12.95
CA ARG A 392 -14.50 -26.30 -14.35
C ARG A 392 -13.05 -25.86 -14.50
N THR A 393 -12.56 -24.95 -13.65
CA THR A 393 -11.15 -24.53 -13.66
C THR A 393 -10.25 -25.49 -12.89
N CYS A 394 -10.68 -25.95 -11.72
CA CYS A 394 -9.79 -26.64 -10.78
C CYS A 394 -9.63 -28.13 -11.06
N TRP A 395 -10.73 -28.86 -11.35
CA TRP A 395 -10.67 -30.33 -11.53
C TRP A 395 -9.76 -30.77 -12.69
N PRO A 396 -9.78 -30.12 -13.88
CA PRO A 396 -8.88 -30.50 -14.97
C PRO A 396 -7.41 -30.31 -14.62
N HIS A 397 -7.07 -29.25 -13.89
CA HIS A 397 -5.71 -28.99 -13.45
C HIS A 397 -5.21 -30.01 -12.43
N VAL A 398 -6.02 -30.29 -11.39
CA VAL A 398 -5.70 -31.30 -10.37
C VAL A 398 -5.53 -32.68 -11.01
N TYR A 399 -6.41 -33.06 -11.94
CA TYR A 399 -6.30 -34.33 -12.66
C TYR A 399 -5.01 -34.46 -13.49
N VAL A 400 -4.62 -33.41 -14.21
CA VAL A 400 -3.37 -33.38 -14.99
C VAL A 400 -2.16 -33.52 -14.06
N SER A 401 -2.12 -32.74 -12.97
CA SER A 401 -1.03 -32.79 -11.99
C SER A 401 -0.83 -34.20 -11.41
N LEU A 402 -1.90 -34.83 -10.91
CA LEU A 402 -1.83 -36.18 -10.35
C LEU A 402 -1.31 -37.20 -11.37
N ARG A 403 -1.78 -37.10 -12.62
CA ARG A 403 -1.37 -38.01 -13.68
C ARG A 403 0.10 -37.82 -14.06
N GLU A 404 0.60 -36.60 -14.10
CA GLU A 404 2.00 -36.30 -14.47
C GLU A 404 2.97 -36.59 -13.32
N LEU A 405 2.53 -36.49 -12.06
CA LEU A 405 3.30 -36.84 -10.85
C LEU A 405 3.31 -38.34 -10.52
N ASN A 406 2.94 -39.21 -11.48
CA ASN A 406 2.83 -40.67 -11.31
C ASN A 406 1.82 -41.15 -10.25
N MET A 407 0.84 -40.32 -9.87
CA MET A 407 -0.24 -40.65 -8.92
C MET A 407 -1.46 -41.22 -9.68
N GLN A 408 -1.23 -42.36 -10.34
CA GLN A 408 -2.20 -42.95 -11.27
C GLN A 408 -3.44 -43.52 -10.56
N ALA A 409 -3.34 -43.95 -9.30
CA ALA A 409 -4.47 -44.48 -8.55
C ALA A 409 -5.52 -43.39 -8.31
N GLU A 410 -5.06 -42.22 -7.87
CA GLU A 410 -5.86 -41.03 -7.58
C GLU A 410 -6.48 -40.46 -8.85
N ALA A 411 -5.68 -40.31 -9.91
CA ALA A 411 -6.17 -39.85 -11.21
C ALA A 411 -7.25 -40.80 -11.79
N ARG A 412 -7.07 -42.12 -11.65
CA ARG A 412 -8.09 -43.11 -12.04
C ARG A 412 -9.35 -43.01 -11.20
N ALA A 413 -9.23 -42.78 -9.90
CA ALA A 413 -10.38 -42.64 -9.00
C ALA A 413 -11.32 -41.49 -9.43
N ILE A 414 -10.76 -40.36 -9.86
CA ILE A 414 -11.53 -39.22 -10.40
C ILE A 414 -12.34 -39.66 -11.63
N VAL A 415 -11.69 -40.30 -12.60
CA VAL A 415 -12.33 -40.71 -13.86
C VAL A 415 -13.41 -41.76 -13.62
N VAL A 416 -13.16 -42.73 -12.72
CA VAL A 416 -14.14 -43.77 -12.36
C VAL A 416 -15.36 -43.15 -11.69
N PHE A 417 -15.16 -42.21 -10.76
CA PHE A 417 -16.25 -41.49 -10.10
C PHE A 417 -17.11 -40.72 -11.12
N LEU A 418 -16.50 -39.88 -11.97
CA LEU A 418 -17.24 -39.10 -12.97
C LEU A 418 -17.98 -39.99 -13.98
N LYS A 419 -17.39 -41.13 -14.40
CA LYS A 419 -18.08 -42.11 -15.25
C LYS A 419 -19.27 -42.75 -14.55
N ARG A 420 -19.17 -43.02 -13.24
CA ARG A 420 -20.28 -43.56 -12.44
C ARG A 420 -21.40 -42.53 -12.34
N GLU A 421 -21.09 -41.26 -12.07
CA GLU A 421 -22.07 -40.17 -12.01
C GLU A 421 -22.79 -39.97 -13.36
N ALA A 422 -22.04 -40.04 -14.47
CA ALA A 422 -22.60 -39.94 -15.82
C ALA A 422 -23.50 -41.14 -16.21
N LYS A 423 -23.31 -42.32 -15.60
CA LYS A 423 -24.11 -43.54 -15.86
C LYS A 423 -25.29 -43.70 -14.90
N SER A 424 -25.16 -43.23 -13.66
CA SER A 424 -26.15 -43.44 -12.59
C SER A 424 -27.42 -42.59 -12.76
N SER A 425 -27.48 -41.74 -13.79
CA SER A 425 -28.54 -40.76 -14.02
C SER A 425 -29.57 -41.29 -15.03
N GLY A 426 -30.46 -42.17 -14.55
CA GLY A 426 -31.75 -42.40 -15.20
C GLY A 426 -32.65 -41.18 -14.95
N HIS A 427 -32.82 -40.34 -15.98
CA HIS A 427 -33.67 -39.14 -16.03
C HIS A 427 -33.25 -37.90 -15.18
N GLY A 428 -32.91 -36.81 -15.88
CA GLY A 428 -32.80 -35.45 -15.36
C GLY A 428 -31.37 -34.99 -15.01
N GLU A 429 -31.00 -33.79 -15.49
CA GLU A 429 -29.90 -32.82 -15.18
C GLU A 429 -28.56 -33.29 -14.53
N SER A 430 -28.54 -34.34 -13.71
CA SER A 430 -27.38 -34.88 -13.02
C SER A 430 -26.38 -35.63 -13.91
N ALA A 431 -26.71 -35.98 -15.16
CA ALA A 431 -25.76 -36.59 -16.11
C ALA A 431 -24.85 -35.56 -16.81
N ALA A 432 -25.40 -34.38 -17.12
CA ALA A 432 -24.79 -33.43 -18.04
C ALA A 432 -23.47 -32.84 -17.49
N TRP A 433 -23.45 -32.39 -16.23
CA TRP A 433 -22.24 -31.85 -15.60
C TRP A 433 -21.10 -32.87 -15.52
N ALA A 434 -21.40 -34.17 -15.32
CA ALA A 434 -20.37 -35.20 -15.22
C ALA A 434 -19.74 -35.51 -16.59
N GLN A 435 -20.55 -35.48 -17.65
CA GLN A 435 -20.05 -35.56 -19.03
C GLN A 435 -19.24 -34.31 -19.41
N GLU A 436 -19.69 -33.12 -19.02
CA GLU A 436 -18.95 -31.86 -19.18
C GLU A 436 -17.60 -31.92 -18.46
N ALA A 437 -17.56 -32.42 -17.22
CA ALA A 437 -16.34 -32.60 -16.45
C ALA A 437 -15.36 -33.55 -17.16
N LEU A 438 -15.82 -34.71 -17.64
CA LEU A 438 -14.99 -35.66 -18.41
C LEU A 438 -14.43 -35.04 -19.70
N ALA A 439 -15.22 -34.20 -20.39
CA ALA A 439 -14.75 -33.46 -21.56
C ALA A 439 -13.66 -32.45 -21.19
N CYS A 440 -13.84 -31.71 -20.09
CA CYS A 440 -12.84 -30.77 -19.58
C CYS A 440 -11.54 -31.46 -19.19
N LEU A 441 -11.60 -32.65 -18.55
CA LEU A 441 -10.41 -33.45 -18.26
C LEU A 441 -9.67 -33.83 -19.55
N LYS A 442 -10.39 -34.37 -20.55
CA LYS A 442 -9.79 -34.74 -21.85
C LYS A 442 -9.15 -33.55 -22.56
N GLN A 443 -9.77 -32.37 -22.48
CA GLN A 443 -9.21 -31.16 -23.06
C GLN A 443 -7.91 -30.76 -22.35
N ALA A 444 -7.88 -30.73 -21.02
CA ALA A 444 -6.68 -30.38 -20.26
C ALA A 444 -5.50 -31.33 -20.56
N VAL A 445 -5.78 -32.62 -20.75
CA VAL A 445 -4.77 -33.60 -21.21
C VAL A 445 -4.18 -33.27 -22.57
N ARG A 446 -5.00 -32.79 -23.52
CA ARG A 446 -4.53 -32.41 -24.85
C ARG A 446 -3.64 -31.17 -24.77
N GLU A 447 -3.99 -30.23 -23.89
CA GLU A 447 -3.22 -29.01 -23.62
C GLU A 447 -1.84 -29.28 -23.02
N THR A 448 -1.57 -30.46 -22.47
CA THR A 448 -0.20 -30.84 -22.01
C THR A 448 0.63 -31.55 -23.07
N ARG A 449 0.03 -32.14 -24.11
CA ARG A 449 0.73 -32.94 -25.14
C ARG A 449 1.15 -32.15 -26.39
N SER A 450 0.63 -30.95 -26.64
CA SER A 450 0.80 -30.25 -27.91
C SER A 450 2.20 -29.63 -28.14
N SER A 451 3.24 -30.08 -27.43
CA SER A 451 4.65 -29.76 -27.70
C SER A 451 5.41 -30.89 -28.42
N ASP A 452 4.91 -32.14 -28.39
CA ASP A 452 5.72 -33.30 -28.81
C ASP A 452 5.59 -33.69 -30.30
N SER A 453 4.87 -32.93 -31.13
CA SER A 453 4.53 -33.35 -32.50
C SER A 453 4.85 -32.32 -33.59
N GLN A 454 5.88 -31.48 -33.41
CA GLN A 454 6.37 -30.61 -34.50
C GLN A 454 7.82 -30.83 -34.94
N ASP A 455 8.55 -31.77 -34.34
CA ASP A 455 9.88 -32.16 -34.81
C ASP A 455 9.90 -33.64 -35.17
N THR A 456 9.37 -33.99 -36.35
CA THR A 456 9.61 -35.28 -37.08
C THR A 456 8.79 -35.28 -38.37
N HIS A 457 9.09 -34.38 -39.30
CA HIS A 457 8.88 -34.59 -40.75
C HIS A 457 9.70 -33.55 -41.53
N THR A 458 11.01 -33.76 -41.53
CA THR A 458 11.87 -33.34 -42.64
C THR A 458 12.64 -34.58 -43.08
N GLU A 459 11.93 -35.47 -43.78
CA GLU A 459 12.56 -36.47 -44.64
C GLU A 459 12.27 -36.11 -46.10
N GLY A 460 13.37 -35.92 -46.83
CA GLY A 460 13.56 -36.26 -48.25
C GLY A 460 12.47 -35.89 -49.26
N ILE A 461 12.68 -34.77 -49.96
CA ILE A 461 12.23 -34.66 -51.37
C ILE A 461 13.44 -34.22 -52.20
N THR A 462 14.12 -35.22 -52.76
CA THR A 462 14.87 -35.15 -54.02
C THR A 462 13.90 -35.29 -55.19
N THR A 463 14.31 -34.81 -56.38
CA THR A 463 13.60 -34.70 -57.69
C THR A 463 12.86 -33.36 -57.88
N ASP A 464 12.93 -32.62 -58.98
CA ASP A 464 13.65 -32.71 -60.25
C ASP A 464 13.71 -31.29 -60.86
N ASN A 465 14.82 -30.93 -61.48
CA ASN A 465 14.95 -29.75 -62.34
C ASN A 465 14.49 -30.13 -63.77
N PRO A 466 13.70 -29.28 -64.44
CA PRO A 466 13.98 -29.03 -65.85
C PRO A 466 13.98 -27.53 -66.15
N ALA A 467 15.18 -26.98 -66.35
CA ALA A 467 15.36 -25.69 -66.99
C ALA A 467 15.11 -25.86 -68.50
N THR A 468 13.99 -25.32 -68.97
CA THR A 468 13.68 -25.20 -70.39
C THR A 468 14.32 -23.96 -70.96
N HIS A 469 15.09 -24.15 -72.03
CA HIS A 469 15.60 -23.14 -72.93
C HIS A 469 14.48 -22.23 -73.47
N ALA A 470 14.74 -20.93 -73.50
CA ALA A 470 14.13 -20.02 -74.47
C ALA A 470 15.20 -19.01 -74.91
N SER A 471 15.59 -19.13 -76.18
CA SER A 471 16.47 -18.21 -76.92
C SER A 471 15.64 -17.54 -78.02
N ALA A 472 15.92 -16.26 -78.26
CA ALA A 472 15.59 -15.45 -79.44
C ALA A 472 14.10 -15.19 -79.74
N VAL A 473 13.66 -13.93 -79.64
CA VAL A 473 13.70 -12.86 -80.68
C VAL A 473 13.64 -11.51 -79.98
#